data_AF-A0A1J5I7Z6-F1
#
_entry.id   AF-A0A1J5I7Z6-F1
#
_cell.length_a   1.000
_cell.length_b   1.000
_cell.length_c   1.000
_cell.angle_alpha   90.00
_cell.angle_beta   90.00
_cell.angle_gamma   90.00
#
_symmetry.space_group_name_H-M   'P 1'
#
loop_
_entity.id
_entity.type
_entity.pdbx_description
1 polymer ?
#
loop_
_entity_poly.entity_id
_entity_poly.type
_entity_poly.pdbx_seq_one_letter_code
_entity_poly.pdbx_strand_id
1 'polypeptide(L)'
;MTVWPVVTEAFYLLNFSWKAQDNLWEFLVRGGLEITDLGQSAVARCRALMKKYRDLPMDLADAALVAAAETTKLRSVFTLDHKDFSIYRPAHVRRLELVPAQLVLEASTGFVLDRQRRPCYGLRGVPARGESFQQCC
;
A
#
# COMPACT_ATOMS: atom_id res chain seq x y z
N MET A 1 5.51 0.64 -14.55
CA MET A 1 4.70 -0.23 -15.43
C MET A 1 3.54 -0.85 -14.67
N THR A 2 2.48 -1.22 -15.40
CA THR A 2 1.33 -2.00 -14.95
C THR A 2 0.91 -3.00 -16.06
N VAL A 3 -0.17 -3.74 -15.87
CA VAL A 3 -0.69 -4.74 -16.82
C VAL A 3 -2.20 -4.57 -17.03
N TRP A 4 -2.71 -4.99 -18.18
CA TRP A 4 -4.14 -4.85 -18.51
C TRP A 4 -5.11 -5.42 -17.47
N PRO A 5 -4.88 -6.59 -16.83
CA PRO A 5 -5.75 -7.08 -15.77
C PRO A 5 -5.95 -6.09 -14.61
N VAL A 6 -4.89 -5.39 -14.18
CA VAL A 6 -4.96 -4.35 -13.13
C VAL A 6 -5.77 -3.14 -13.63
N VAL A 7 -5.59 -2.75 -14.89
CA VAL A 7 -6.37 -1.67 -15.51
C VAL A 7 -7.85 -2.04 -15.58
N THR A 8 -8.18 -3.26 -15.98
CA THR A 8 -9.56 -3.78 -16.00
C THR A 8 -10.18 -3.78 -14.60
N GLU A 9 -9.45 -4.21 -13.59
CA GLU A 9 -9.91 -4.19 -12.20
C GLU A 9 -10.15 -2.75 -11.72
N ALA A 10 -9.23 -1.82 -12.02
CA ALA A 10 -9.40 -0.41 -11.70
C ALA A 10 -10.67 0.17 -12.35
N PHE A 11 -10.94 -0.13 -13.62
CA PHE A 11 -12.19 0.26 -14.28
C PHE A 11 -13.43 -0.35 -13.61
N TYR A 12 -13.35 -1.61 -13.19
CA TYR A 12 -14.42 -2.28 -12.45
C TYR A 12 -14.68 -1.60 -11.10
N LEU A 13 -13.63 -1.27 -10.34
CA LEU A 13 -13.76 -0.56 -9.05
C LEU A 13 -14.33 0.85 -9.22
N LEU A 14 -14.05 1.51 -10.36
CA LEU A 14 -14.56 2.84 -10.67
C LEU A 14 -15.94 2.83 -11.35
N ASN A 15 -16.61 1.67 -11.47
CA ASN A 15 -17.90 1.55 -12.18
C ASN A 15 -19.05 2.35 -11.56
N PHE A 16 -18.88 2.87 -10.34
CA PHE A 16 -19.84 3.74 -9.68
C PHE A 16 -19.96 5.13 -10.32
N SER A 17 -19.00 5.54 -11.17
CA SER A 17 -19.01 6.85 -11.83
C SER A 17 -18.31 6.84 -13.18
N TRP A 18 -19.07 7.18 -14.23
CA TRP A 18 -18.49 7.45 -15.56
C TRP A 18 -17.36 8.47 -15.50
N LYS A 19 -17.54 9.57 -14.75
CA LYS A 19 -16.51 10.60 -14.60
C LYS A 19 -15.22 10.05 -13.99
N ALA A 20 -15.31 9.11 -13.04
CA ALA A 20 -14.13 8.50 -12.45
C ALA A 20 -13.40 7.59 -13.45
N GLN A 21 -14.14 6.82 -14.25
CA GLN A 21 -13.57 6.02 -15.34
C GLN A 21 -12.95 6.89 -16.45
N ASP A 22 -13.60 8.01 -16.80
CA ASP A 22 -13.11 8.98 -17.79
C ASP A 22 -11.81 9.65 -17.35
N ASN A 23 -11.68 9.98 -16.06
CA ASN A 23 -10.42 10.47 -15.50
C ASN A 23 -9.28 9.41 -15.62
N LEU A 24 -9.58 8.13 -15.41
CA LEU A 24 -8.60 7.06 -15.63
C LEU A 24 -8.23 6.93 -17.11
N TRP A 25 -9.21 7.06 -18.02
CA TRP A 25 -8.95 7.12 -19.46
C TRP A 25 -8.03 8.27 -19.83
N GLU A 26 -8.33 9.48 -19.35
CA GLU A 26 -7.49 10.65 -19.60
C GLU A 26 -6.05 10.43 -19.11
N PHE A 27 -5.89 9.83 -17.93
CA PHE A 27 -4.58 9.49 -17.39
C PHE A 27 -3.82 8.50 -18.27
N LEU A 28 -4.49 7.46 -18.79
CA LEU A 28 -3.92 6.49 -19.73
C LEU A 28 -3.52 7.14 -21.07
N VAL A 29 -4.41 7.95 -21.66
CA VAL A 29 -4.17 8.64 -22.95
C VAL A 29 -3.01 9.62 -22.85
N ARG A 30 -2.85 10.29 -21.70
CA ARG A 30 -1.71 11.18 -21.42
C ARG A 30 -0.40 10.43 -21.14
N GLY A 31 -0.39 9.10 -21.17
CA GLY A 31 0.80 8.28 -20.92
C GLY A 31 1.18 8.20 -19.44
N GLY A 32 0.24 8.41 -18.52
CA GLY A 32 0.48 8.35 -17.07
C GLY A 32 0.84 6.95 -16.57
N LEU A 33 0.55 5.90 -17.34
CA LEU A 33 0.93 4.52 -17.07
C LEU A 33 1.57 3.88 -18.30
N GLU A 34 2.68 3.19 -18.08
CA GLU A 34 3.23 2.23 -19.02
C GLU A 34 2.54 0.88 -18.81
N ILE A 35 1.82 0.39 -19.82
CA ILE A 35 1.16 -0.92 -19.78
C ILE A 35 2.05 -1.95 -20.48
N THR A 36 2.40 -3.01 -19.77
CA THR A 36 3.21 -4.12 -20.29
C THR A 36 2.32 -5.26 -20.75
N ASP A 37 2.65 -5.82 -21.92
CA ASP A 37 1.97 -6.98 -22.46
C ASP A 37 2.35 -8.27 -21.73
N LEU A 38 1.36 -9.16 -21.57
CA LEU A 38 1.54 -10.47 -20.95
C LEU A 38 1.65 -11.53 -22.04
N GLY A 39 2.85 -12.07 -22.23
CA GLY A 39 3.08 -13.20 -23.12
C GLY A 39 2.52 -14.53 -22.58
N GLN A 40 2.57 -15.59 -23.39
CA GLN A 40 2.04 -16.91 -23.03
C GLN A 40 2.70 -17.51 -21.77
N SER A 41 3.98 -17.23 -21.55
CA SER A 41 4.69 -17.63 -20.33
C SER A 41 4.11 -16.98 -19.08
N ALA A 42 3.72 -15.71 -19.16
CA ALA A 42 3.06 -14.99 -18.07
C ALA A 42 1.67 -15.57 -17.78
N VAL A 43 0.89 -15.94 -18.81
CA VAL A 43 -0.41 -16.60 -18.64
C VAL A 43 -0.27 -17.93 -17.89
N ALA A 44 0.68 -18.78 -18.30
CA ALA A 44 0.97 -20.03 -17.60
C ALA A 44 1.42 -19.77 -16.15
N ARG A 45 2.19 -18.70 -15.94
CA ARG A 45 2.66 -18.30 -14.62
C ARG A 45 1.52 -17.82 -13.72
N CYS A 46 0.59 -17.00 -14.22
CA CYS A 46 -0.60 -16.57 -13.48
C CYS A 46 -1.40 -17.78 -13.00
N ARG A 47 -1.68 -18.75 -13.89
CA ARG A 47 -2.37 -19.99 -13.52
C ARG A 47 -1.66 -20.74 -12.38
N ALA A 48 -0.32 -20.83 -12.44
CA ALA A 48 0.46 -21.48 -11.40
C ALA A 48 0.41 -20.72 -10.07
N LEU A 49 0.46 -19.38 -10.09
CA LEU A 49 0.35 -18.54 -8.91
C LEU A 49 -1.04 -18.65 -8.27
N MET A 50 -2.12 -18.50 -9.04
CA MET A 50 -3.48 -18.64 -8.54
C MET A 50 -3.74 -20.04 -7.98
N LYS A 51 -3.16 -21.10 -8.59
CA LYS A 51 -3.22 -22.45 -8.01
C LYS A 51 -2.48 -22.55 -6.68
N LYS A 52 -1.29 -21.94 -6.58
CA LYS A 52 -0.44 -21.95 -5.38
C LYS A 52 -1.09 -21.22 -4.21
N TYR A 53 -1.76 -20.11 -4.50
CA TYR A 53 -2.37 -19.23 -3.49
C TYR A 53 -3.89 -19.35 -3.45
N ARG A 54 -4.46 -20.47 -3.90
CA ARG A 54 -5.92 -20.69 -3.98
C ARG A 54 -6.67 -20.56 -2.64
N ASP A 55 -5.97 -20.76 -1.53
CA ASP A 55 -6.52 -20.66 -0.18
C ASP A 55 -6.46 -19.20 0.36
N LEU A 56 -5.92 -18.27 -0.44
CA LEU A 56 -5.91 -16.82 -0.26
C LEU A 56 -6.71 -16.17 -1.40
N PRO A 57 -7.18 -14.92 -1.26
CA PRO A 57 -7.94 -14.24 -2.31
C PRO A 57 -7.02 -13.69 -3.42
N MET A 58 -6.22 -14.54 -4.05
CA MET A 58 -5.39 -14.11 -5.18
C MET A 58 -6.18 -14.11 -6.47
N ASP A 59 -6.39 -12.93 -7.03
CA ASP A 59 -7.11 -12.76 -8.28
C ASP A 59 -6.16 -12.75 -9.50
N LEU A 60 -6.73 -12.49 -10.69
CA LEU A 60 -5.94 -12.42 -11.92
C LEU A 60 -5.05 -11.17 -11.99
N ALA A 61 -5.48 -10.03 -11.43
CA ALA A 61 -4.74 -8.79 -11.45
C ALA A 61 -3.45 -8.93 -10.61
N ASP A 62 -3.57 -9.46 -9.39
CA ASP A 62 -2.44 -9.78 -8.51
C ASP A 62 -1.48 -10.77 -9.16
N ALA A 63 -2.01 -11.85 -9.74
CA ALA A 63 -1.20 -12.85 -10.40
C ALA A 63 -0.46 -12.31 -11.62
N ALA A 64 -1.11 -11.47 -12.41
CA ALA A 64 -0.51 -10.80 -13.55
C ALA A 64 0.60 -9.83 -13.11
N LEU A 65 0.40 -9.09 -12.03
CA LEU A 65 1.39 -8.14 -11.51
C LEU A 65 2.64 -8.87 -10.98
N VAL A 66 2.45 -9.96 -10.23
CA VAL A 66 3.55 -10.80 -9.75
C VAL A 66 4.30 -11.45 -10.92
N ALA A 67 3.59 -11.99 -11.92
CA ALA A 67 4.21 -12.59 -13.11
C ALA A 67 5.00 -11.56 -13.95
N ALA A 68 4.49 -10.34 -14.09
CA ALA A 68 5.19 -9.23 -14.74
C ALA A 68 6.46 -8.84 -13.97
N ALA A 69 6.38 -8.73 -12.63
CA ALA A 69 7.54 -8.44 -11.79
C ALA A 69 8.63 -9.52 -11.90
N GLU A 70 8.26 -10.80 -12.01
CA GLU A 70 9.20 -11.91 -12.21
C GLU A 70 9.91 -11.85 -13.56
N THR A 71 9.19 -11.48 -14.61
CA THR A 71 9.70 -11.37 -15.98
C THR A 71 10.68 -10.21 -16.10
N THR A 72 10.32 -9.08 -15.51
CA THR A 72 11.09 -7.81 -15.56
C THR A 72 12.14 -7.69 -14.46
N LYS A 73 12.20 -8.67 -13.55
CA LYS A 73 13.08 -8.68 -12.36
C LYS A 73 12.88 -7.49 -11.43
N LEU A 74 11.71 -6.84 -11.49
CA LEU A 74 11.34 -5.78 -10.56
C LEU A 74 11.21 -6.34 -9.14
N ARG A 75 11.73 -5.58 -8.17
CA ARG A 75 11.70 -5.95 -6.76
C ARG A 75 10.64 -5.19 -5.98
N SER A 76 10.21 -4.04 -6.50
CA SER A 76 9.24 -3.15 -5.89
C SER A 76 7.89 -3.24 -6.58
N VAL A 77 6.81 -3.24 -5.79
CA VAL A 77 5.43 -3.13 -6.27
C VAL A 77 4.72 -2.02 -5.51
N PHE A 78 4.03 -1.16 -6.24
CA PHE A 78 3.12 -0.20 -5.63
C PHE A 78 1.77 -0.87 -5.35
N THR A 79 1.35 -0.92 -4.10
CA THR A 79 0.05 -1.50 -3.71
C THR A 79 -0.43 -0.91 -2.40
N LEU A 80 -1.75 -0.81 -2.23
CA LEU A 80 -2.36 -0.47 -0.95
C LEU A 80 -2.71 -1.72 -0.14
N ASP A 81 -2.82 -2.89 -0.80
CA ASP A 81 -3.03 -4.16 -0.13
C ASP A 81 -1.70 -4.78 0.28
N HIS A 82 -1.13 -4.23 1.34
CA HIS A 82 0.12 -4.75 1.89
C HIS A 82 -0.05 -6.15 2.47
N LYS A 83 -1.23 -6.51 2.98
CA LYS A 83 -1.43 -7.79 3.65
C LYS A 83 -1.22 -8.92 2.66
N ASP A 84 -1.88 -8.85 1.51
CA ASP A 84 -1.86 -9.94 0.54
C ASP A 84 -0.54 -9.98 -0.24
N PHE A 85 -0.03 -8.83 -0.68
CA PHE A 85 1.28 -8.74 -1.34
C PHE A 85 2.46 -9.10 -0.43
N SER A 86 2.32 -8.97 0.91
CA SER A 86 3.34 -9.44 1.85
C SER A 86 3.46 -10.96 1.92
N ILE A 87 2.47 -11.71 1.42
CA ILE A 87 2.45 -13.18 1.42
C ILE A 87 3.02 -13.73 0.11
N TYR A 88 2.84 -13.03 -1.00
CA TYR A 88 3.31 -13.48 -2.31
C TYR A 88 4.85 -13.56 -2.37
N ARG A 89 5.34 -14.61 -3.04
CA ARG A 89 6.76 -14.94 -3.14
C ARG A 89 7.12 -15.12 -4.62
N PRO A 90 7.61 -14.06 -5.29
CA PRO A 90 8.11 -14.13 -6.65
C PRO A 90 9.30 -15.09 -6.77
N ALA A 91 9.53 -15.63 -7.95
CA ALA A 91 10.60 -16.60 -8.19
C ALA A 91 12.02 -16.03 -8.06
N HIS A 92 12.21 -14.72 -8.28
CA HIS A 92 13.53 -14.07 -8.33
C HIS A 92 13.93 -13.33 -7.04
N VAL A 93 13.00 -13.15 -6.10
CA VAL A 93 13.25 -12.45 -4.84
C VAL A 93 12.50 -13.11 -3.68
N ARG A 94 13.07 -13.02 -2.47
CA ARG A 94 12.41 -13.57 -1.27
C ARG A 94 11.10 -12.88 -0.94
N ARG A 95 10.98 -11.58 -1.22
CA ARG A 95 9.79 -10.75 -0.96
C ARG A 95 9.83 -9.52 -1.88
N LEU A 96 8.65 -9.03 -2.26
CA LEU A 96 8.50 -7.72 -2.91
C LEU A 96 8.69 -6.60 -1.89
N GLU A 97 9.38 -5.53 -2.30
CA GLU A 97 9.36 -4.25 -1.63
C GLU A 97 8.03 -3.56 -1.93
N LEU A 98 7.27 -3.22 -0.90
CA LEU A 98 5.94 -2.64 -1.07
C LEU A 98 6.01 -1.13 -0.90
N VAL A 99 5.45 -0.42 -1.88
CA VAL A 99 5.41 1.05 -1.94
C VAL A 99 3.95 1.51 -1.98
N PRO A 100 3.57 2.59 -1.27
CA PRO A 100 4.36 3.30 -0.28
C PRO A 100 4.71 2.40 0.90
N ALA A 101 5.86 2.59 1.54
CA ALA A 101 6.13 1.88 2.78
C ALA A 101 4.99 2.21 3.76
N GLN A 102 4.42 1.19 4.41
CA GLN A 102 3.50 1.46 5.52
C GLN A 102 4.30 2.26 6.55
N LEU A 103 3.98 3.54 6.67
CA LEU A 103 4.31 4.31 7.85
C LEU A 103 3.68 3.54 8.99
N VAL A 104 4.49 2.74 9.69
CA VAL A 104 4.28 2.58 11.11
C VAL A 104 4.24 4.02 11.60
N LEU A 105 3.06 4.50 11.96
CA LEU A 105 2.97 5.61 12.89
C LEU A 105 3.67 5.08 14.14
N GLU A 106 5.01 5.20 14.14
CA GLU A 106 5.75 5.13 15.37
C GLU A 106 5.17 6.28 16.17
N ALA A 107 4.34 5.92 17.14
CA ALA A 107 3.91 6.77 18.23
C ALA A 107 5.11 7.10 19.14
N SER A 108 6.24 7.48 18.53
CA SER A 108 7.52 7.80 19.15
C SER A 108 7.85 9.29 18.98
N THR A 109 6.91 10.11 18.52
CA THR A 109 6.96 11.56 18.77
C THR A 109 5.53 12.04 19.00
N GLY A 110 5.23 12.32 20.27
CA GLY A 110 3.88 12.51 20.78
C GLY A 110 3.08 13.57 20.03
N PHE A 111 2.01 13.12 19.37
CA PHE A 111 0.89 13.97 19.01
C PHE A 111 -0.39 13.27 19.46
N VAL A 112 -0.70 13.42 20.75
CA VAL A 112 -2.00 13.01 21.30
C VAL A 112 -2.99 14.13 20.97
N LEU A 113 -3.87 13.90 19.99
CA LEU A 113 -5.10 14.68 19.86
C LEU A 113 -6.06 14.24 20.98
N ASP A 114 -5.80 14.68 22.21
CA ASP A 114 -6.74 14.56 23.31
C ASP A 114 -7.85 15.60 23.12
N ARG A 115 -8.99 15.14 22.62
CA ARG A 115 -10.19 15.96 22.41
C ARG A 115 -10.92 16.32 23.71
N GLN A 116 -10.44 15.96 24.90
CA GLN A 116 -11.23 16.06 26.14
C GLN A 116 -10.51 16.50 27.42
N ARG A 117 -9.37 17.20 27.36
CA ARG A 117 -8.81 17.84 28.57
C ARG A 117 -8.56 19.32 28.37
N ARG A 118 -9.27 20.13 29.17
CA ARG A 118 -9.12 21.59 29.22
C ARG A 118 -7.70 21.94 29.65
N PRO A 119 -7.08 22.99 29.07
CA PRO A 119 -5.74 23.41 29.48
C PRO A 119 -5.79 24.05 30.88
N CYS A 120 -5.08 23.45 31.84
CA CYS A 120 -4.75 24.10 33.10
C CYS A 120 -3.55 25.03 32.86
N TYR A 121 -3.78 26.34 32.86
CA TYR A 121 -2.70 27.33 32.85
C TYR A 121 -2.22 27.60 34.28
N GLY A 122 -1.07 27.04 34.64
CA GLY A 122 -0.36 27.39 35.88
C GLY A 122 0.62 28.53 35.64
N LEU A 123 0.34 29.71 36.21
CA LEU A 123 1.25 30.86 36.21
C LEU A 123 2.44 30.60 37.15
N ARG A 124 3.63 31.04 36.72
CA ARG A 124 4.89 30.96 37.46
C ARG A 124 4.78 31.63 38.83
N GLY A 125 5.11 30.89 39.88
CA GLY A 125 5.33 31.39 41.25
C GLY A 125 6.59 30.75 41.83
N VAL A 126 7.46 31.58 42.38
CA VAL A 126 8.78 31.28 42.98
C VAL A 126 8.65 30.25 44.12
N PRO A 127 9.60 29.30 44.31
CA PRO A 127 9.42 28.19 45.25
C PRO A 127 9.56 28.64 46.71
N ALA A 128 8.61 28.24 47.55
CA ALA A 128 8.79 28.18 48.99
C ALA A 128 9.29 26.77 49.37
N ARG A 129 10.20 26.73 50.35
CA ARG A 129 11.00 25.59 50.77
C ARG A 129 10.19 24.32 51.07
N GLY A 130 10.73 23.21 50.56
CA GLY A 130 10.53 21.86 51.08
C GLY A 130 9.29 21.17 50.56
N GLU A 131 9.39 20.53 49.40
CA GLU A 131 8.67 19.29 49.07
C GLU A 131 9.21 18.69 47.76
N SER A 132 9.30 17.37 47.74
CA SER A 132 10.01 16.55 46.75
C SER A 132 9.32 16.51 45.39
N PHE A 133 10.13 16.64 44.34
CA PHE A 133 9.77 16.43 42.94
C PHE A 133 9.24 15.00 42.69
N GLN A 134 8.09 14.88 42.03
CA GLN A 134 7.87 13.81 41.05
C GLN A 134 7.48 14.47 39.74
N GLN A 135 8.50 14.61 38.89
CA GLN A 135 8.36 15.03 37.51
C GLN A 135 8.09 13.77 36.69
N CYS A 136 6.83 13.57 36.29
CA CYS A 136 6.52 12.75 35.13
C CYS A 136 6.74 13.63 33.90
N CYS A 137 7.77 13.33 33.12
CA CYS A 137 7.71 13.53 31.68
C CYS A 137 7.51 12.15 31.05
#